data_AF-A0A7M4E918-F1
#
_entry.id   AF-A0A7M4E918-F1
#
_cell.length_a   1.000
_cell.length_b   1.000
_cell.length_c   1.000
_cell.angle_alpha   90.00
_cell.angle_beta   90.00
_cell.angle_gamma   90.00
#
_symmetry.space_group_name_H-M   'P 1'
#
loop_
_entity.id
_entity.type
_entity.pdbx_description
1 polymer ?
#
loop_
_entity_poly.entity_id
_entity_poly.type
_entity_poly.pdbx_seq_one_letter_code
_entity_poly.pdbx_strand_id
1 'polypeptide(L)'
;MDSRRGKKPTSPPPVSSPGDAALFAVVGSAARAVAPLKEGAWPRAAEAEVNGANMAAAGGRLLVRSSAAGCRGFSTRGSANKDPPTTFQPPPKRERSAFQPPSKPVFVDKATLGSQRRFLSPEFIPRRQRTAPFKFYVERLDMIQRRKVINIPEFYVGSILSVTTADPYANGKTSRFVGICIQRGGNGLGGTFILRNVIEGQGVEICYELYNPRIQEIQVLKLEKRLDDNLMYLRDALPQYSTFDVDMKPVHVEAYEDVPVNTLKVRMKPKPWSKRWERPKYNIQGIQFELPKEKMEEAKKWSKPWVPFDMLREYDTSQLEEEIWEEVNEGLKK
;
A
#
# COMPACT_ATOMS: atom_id res chain seq x y z
N MET A 1 36.06 -49.90 -40.74
CA MET A 1 35.46 -49.49 -42.03
C MET A 1 34.62 -48.26 -41.75
N ASP A 2 35.23 -47.13 -41.42
CA ASP A 2 35.96 -46.19 -42.28
C ASP A 2 35.03 -45.22 -43.04
N SER A 3 35.40 -43.94 -42.97
CA SER A 3 34.97 -42.82 -43.83
C SER A 3 33.59 -42.17 -43.50
N ARG A 4 33.37 -40.84 -43.43
CA ARG A 4 34.19 -39.65 -43.70
C ARG A 4 33.71 -38.46 -42.85
N ARG A 5 34.68 -37.66 -42.38
CA ARG A 5 34.52 -36.26 -41.94
C ARG A 5 34.37 -35.35 -43.16
N GLY A 6 33.54 -34.32 -43.06
CA GLY A 6 33.53 -33.18 -43.98
C GLY A 6 33.24 -31.88 -43.22
N LYS A 7 34.28 -31.10 -42.92
CA LYS A 7 34.19 -29.71 -42.43
C LYS A 7 34.31 -28.76 -43.62
N LYS A 8 33.36 -27.81 -43.70
CA LYS A 8 33.37 -26.40 -44.20
C LYS A 8 34.15 -26.01 -45.48
N PRO A 9 33.63 -25.01 -46.19
CA PRO A 9 34.38 -23.74 -46.25
C PRO A 9 33.56 -22.49 -45.90
N THR A 10 34.32 -21.48 -45.49
CA THR A 10 33.97 -20.11 -45.07
C THR A 10 33.88 -19.14 -46.25
N SER A 11 33.03 -18.12 -46.16
CA SER A 11 33.24 -16.84 -46.86
C SER A 11 32.62 -15.65 -46.07
N PRO A 12 33.32 -14.50 -45.97
CA PRO A 12 32.83 -13.28 -45.32
C PRO A 12 32.21 -12.28 -46.33
N PRO A 13 31.36 -11.32 -45.90
CA PRO A 13 31.00 -10.18 -46.74
C PRO A 13 31.98 -8.99 -46.60
N PRO A 14 32.07 -8.14 -47.64
CA PRO A 14 33.23 -7.27 -47.87
C PRO A 14 33.16 -5.88 -47.23
N VAL A 15 34.35 -5.35 -46.95
CA VAL A 15 34.65 -3.95 -46.64
C VAL A 15 34.89 -3.20 -47.95
N SER A 16 34.26 -2.05 -48.15
CA SER A 16 34.76 -1.04 -49.10
C SER A 16 34.36 0.39 -48.68
N SER A 17 35.39 1.20 -48.48
CA SER A 17 35.49 2.65 -48.63
C SER A 17 36.87 2.83 -49.32
N PRO A 18 37.16 3.86 -50.14
CA PRO A 18 37.19 5.26 -49.68
C PRO A 18 36.96 6.35 -50.76
N GLY A 19 36.98 7.62 -50.31
CA GLY A 19 37.30 8.82 -51.10
C GLY A 19 36.10 9.75 -51.36
N ASP A 20 36.21 11.08 -51.30
CA ASP A 20 37.28 11.98 -50.86
C ASP A 20 36.73 13.44 -50.89
N ALA A 21 37.42 14.36 -50.21
CA ALA A 21 37.41 15.83 -50.39
C ALA A 21 36.08 16.62 -50.18
N ALA A 22 35.93 17.37 -49.08
CA ALA A 22 36.47 18.72 -48.80
C ALA A 22 35.60 19.89 -49.35
N LEU A 23 35.11 20.75 -48.45
CA LEU A 23 35.27 22.22 -48.52
C LEU A 23 34.58 22.95 -47.34
N PHE A 24 35.42 23.73 -46.65
CA PHE A 24 35.21 24.95 -45.87
C PHE A 24 33.82 25.62 -45.86
N ALA A 25 33.37 26.01 -44.65
CA ALA A 25 33.02 27.41 -44.36
C ALA A 25 32.97 27.67 -42.84
N VAL A 26 33.89 28.53 -42.40
CA VAL A 26 33.88 29.30 -41.14
C VAL A 26 32.81 30.41 -41.26
N VAL A 27 32.11 30.78 -40.17
CA VAL A 27 31.89 32.17 -39.67
C VAL A 27 30.90 32.21 -38.49
N GLY A 28 31.25 32.98 -37.45
CA GLY A 28 30.34 33.73 -36.55
C GLY A 28 29.75 32.92 -35.39
N SER A 29 30.24 32.98 -34.15
CA SER A 29 30.42 34.15 -33.26
C SER A 29 29.17 35.01 -33.12
N ALA A 30 28.40 34.75 -32.06
CA ALA A 30 27.58 35.74 -31.38
C ALA A 30 27.47 35.36 -29.90
N ALA A 31 28.43 35.82 -29.12
CA ALA A 31 28.27 35.99 -27.68
C ALA A 31 27.18 37.03 -27.43
N ARG A 32 26.19 36.71 -26.60
CA ARG A 32 25.38 37.73 -25.92
C ARG A 32 25.31 37.39 -24.44
N ALA A 33 25.99 38.22 -23.68
CA ALA A 33 26.00 38.22 -22.24
C ALA A 33 24.81 39.03 -21.68
N VAL A 34 24.52 38.75 -20.40
CA VAL A 34 23.86 39.59 -19.38
C VAL A 34 22.33 39.70 -19.42
N ALA A 35 21.65 39.03 -18.48
CA ALA A 35 21.20 39.66 -17.23
C ALA A 35 20.57 38.62 -16.26
N PRO A 36 20.94 38.60 -14.97
CA PRO A 36 20.32 37.74 -13.96
C PRO A 36 19.05 38.41 -13.39
N LEU A 37 17.92 37.71 -13.40
CA LEU A 37 16.69 38.17 -12.77
C LEU A 37 16.62 37.68 -11.32
N LYS A 38 16.96 38.63 -10.44
CA LYS A 38 16.61 38.83 -9.03
C LYS A 38 15.92 37.69 -8.28
N GLU A 39 16.61 37.29 -7.21
CA GLU A 39 16.11 36.66 -6.00
C GLU A 39 14.85 37.38 -5.47
N GLY A 40 13.76 36.61 -5.35
CA GLY A 40 12.52 37.03 -4.69
C GLY A 40 12.52 36.57 -3.25
N ALA A 41 12.56 37.55 -2.35
CA ALA A 41 12.61 37.41 -0.91
C ALA A 41 11.44 36.60 -0.32
N TRP A 42 11.78 35.80 0.69
CA TRP A 42 10.84 35.19 1.63
C TRP A 42 10.24 36.27 2.55
N PRO A 43 8.93 36.25 2.85
CA PRO A 43 8.43 36.93 4.03
C PRO A 43 8.60 36.03 5.27
N ARG A 44 9.50 36.47 6.16
CA ARG A 44 9.51 36.14 7.60
C ARG A 44 8.25 36.72 8.25
N ALA A 45 7.45 35.87 8.88
CA ALA A 45 6.45 36.22 9.91
C ALA A 45 6.08 34.90 10.62
N ALA A 46 5.89 34.80 11.93
CA ALA A 46 6.21 35.63 13.07
C ALA A 46 6.21 34.64 14.25
N GLU A 47 7.14 34.83 15.18
CA GLU A 47 7.19 34.10 16.45
C GLU A 47 5.93 34.41 17.28
N ALA A 48 5.33 33.37 17.85
CA ALA A 48 4.39 33.50 18.96
C ALA A 48 4.73 32.41 19.99
N GLU A 49 5.67 32.73 20.87
CA GLU A 49 5.80 32.08 22.17
C GLU A 49 4.63 32.51 23.06
N VAL A 50 3.92 31.55 23.65
CA VAL A 50 3.31 31.73 24.97
C VAL A 50 3.59 30.49 25.80
N ASN A 51 4.35 30.73 26.86
CA ASN A 51 4.68 29.83 27.96
C ASN A 51 3.46 29.41 28.79
N GLY A 52 3.55 28.23 29.43
CA GLY A 52 2.87 27.99 30.71
C GLY A 52 2.46 26.54 31.02
N ALA A 53 3.36 25.80 31.69
CA ALA A 53 3.19 24.91 32.85
C ALA A 53 1.75 24.50 33.29
N ASN A 54 1.43 23.32 33.84
CA ASN A 54 2.18 22.38 34.70
C ASN A 54 1.28 21.15 35.00
N MET A 55 1.91 20.00 35.30
CA MET A 55 1.56 18.93 36.29
C MET A 55 0.12 18.35 36.37
N ALA A 56 -0.17 17.11 36.79
CA ALA A 56 0.54 15.85 37.08
C ALA A 56 -0.53 14.78 37.46
N ALA A 57 -0.16 13.50 37.34
CA ALA A 57 -0.55 12.33 38.17
C ALA A 57 -2.05 12.04 38.44
N ALA A 58 -2.62 10.96 37.89
CA ALA A 58 -2.50 9.55 38.29
C ALA A 58 -3.40 9.14 39.49
N GLY A 59 -4.02 7.96 39.37
CA GLY A 59 -4.44 7.15 40.51
C GLY A 59 -5.91 6.74 40.52
N GLY A 60 -6.20 5.58 39.91
CA GLY A 60 -7.48 4.89 40.05
C GLY A 60 -7.73 4.37 41.47
N ARG A 61 -9.01 4.16 41.81
CA ARG A 61 -9.40 3.54 43.07
C ARG A 61 -10.37 2.37 42.85
N LEU A 62 -9.96 1.24 43.43
CA LEU A 62 -10.63 -0.03 43.58
C LEU A 62 -11.88 0.12 44.48
N LEU A 63 -12.98 -0.54 44.14
CA LEU A 63 -14.17 -0.68 44.99
C LEU A 63 -14.15 -2.05 45.68
N VAL A 64 -14.05 -2.06 47.01
CA VAL A 64 -14.41 -3.20 47.86
C VAL A 64 -15.75 -2.88 48.51
N ARG A 65 -16.71 -3.81 48.38
CA ARG A 65 -17.99 -3.79 49.08
C ARG A 65 -17.84 -4.50 50.42
N SER A 66 -18.38 -3.91 51.48
CA SER A 66 -18.69 -4.63 52.72
C SER A 66 -20.07 -4.24 53.23
N SER A 67 -20.88 -5.27 53.44
CA SER A 67 -22.18 -5.32 54.07
C SER A 67 -22.09 -5.09 55.58
N ALA A 68 -23.10 -4.46 56.19
CA ALA A 68 -23.57 -4.84 57.53
C ALA A 68 -24.95 -4.24 57.81
N ALA A 69 -25.76 -5.04 58.48
CA ALA A 69 -27.17 -4.87 58.76
C ALA A 69 -27.44 -4.08 60.05
N GLY A 70 -28.66 -3.51 60.11
CA GLY A 70 -29.60 -3.64 61.22
C GLY A 70 -29.26 -3.00 62.57
N CYS A 71 -30.13 -2.10 63.04
CA CYS A 71 -30.93 -2.30 64.26
C CYS A 71 -31.92 -1.15 64.46
N ARG A 72 -33.13 -1.50 64.91
CA ARG A 72 -34.22 -0.59 65.26
C ARG A 72 -34.11 -0.22 66.74
N GLY A 73 -34.38 1.04 67.07
CA GLY A 73 -34.54 1.52 68.44
C GLY A 73 -35.53 2.68 68.49
N PHE A 74 -36.58 2.49 69.28
CA PHE A 74 -37.72 3.38 69.49
C PHE A 74 -37.43 4.32 70.67
N SER A 75 -37.87 5.60 70.67
CA SER A 75 -38.59 6.24 71.79
C SER A 75 -38.67 7.79 71.72
N THR A 76 -39.90 8.26 71.91
CA THR A 76 -40.45 9.48 72.58
C THR A 76 -40.20 10.91 72.07
N ARG A 77 -41.35 11.63 72.03
CA ARG A 77 -41.52 13.07 71.76
C ARG A 77 -41.10 13.91 72.97
N GLY A 78 -40.40 15.01 72.69
CA GLY A 78 -40.25 16.16 73.58
C GLY A 78 -40.10 17.43 72.74
N SER A 79 -41.04 18.36 72.92
CA SER A 79 -41.20 19.59 72.16
C SER A 79 -40.17 20.66 72.56
N ALA A 80 -39.52 21.28 71.58
CA ALA A 80 -38.99 22.65 71.67
C ALA A 80 -38.64 23.17 70.27
N ASN A 81 -39.52 23.99 69.70
CA ASN A 81 -39.25 24.79 68.51
C ASN A 81 -38.07 25.73 68.76
N LYS A 82 -36.95 25.50 68.06
CA LYS A 82 -36.05 26.53 67.53
C LYS A 82 -35.41 26.00 66.26
N ASP A 83 -35.98 26.34 65.11
CA ASP A 83 -35.33 26.10 63.81
C ASP A 83 -34.00 26.88 63.79
N PRO A 84 -32.85 26.22 63.58
CA PRO A 84 -31.60 26.94 63.34
C PRO A 84 -31.69 27.61 61.95
N PRO A 85 -31.04 28.77 61.74
CA PRO A 85 -31.06 29.42 60.44
C PRO A 85 -30.47 28.46 59.41
N THR A 86 -31.29 28.08 58.43
CA THR A 86 -30.89 27.32 57.25
C THR A 86 -29.70 28.02 56.62
N THR A 87 -28.50 27.53 56.91
CA THR A 87 -27.29 27.94 56.20
C THR A 87 -27.51 27.48 54.76
N PHE A 88 -27.70 28.44 53.85
CA PHE A 88 -27.69 28.18 52.41
C PHE A 88 -26.34 27.55 52.08
N GLN A 89 -26.28 26.22 52.03
CA GLN A 89 -25.19 25.56 51.34
C GLN A 89 -25.36 25.94 49.87
N PRO A 90 -24.37 26.61 49.24
CA PRO A 90 -24.44 26.80 47.81
C PRO A 90 -24.62 25.42 47.17
N PRO A 91 -25.51 25.28 46.16
CA PRO A 91 -25.70 24.01 45.49
C PRO A 91 -24.32 23.49 45.05
N PRO A 92 -24.05 22.18 45.16
CA PRO A 92 -22.76 21.64 44.73
C PRO A 92 -22.51 22.18 43.33
N LYS A 93 -21.36 22.86 43.14
CA LYS A 93 -20.98 23.41 41.83
C LYS A 93 -21.15 22.27 40.84
N ARG A 94 -22.14 22.38 39.94
CA ARG A 94 -22.32 21.42 38.85
C ARG A 94 -21.00 21.42 38.09
N GLU A 95 -20.18 20.40 38.30
CA GLU A 95 -19.03 20.13 37.47
C GLU A 95 -19.60 20.05 36.06
N ARG A 96 -19.25 21.03 35.21
CA ARG A 96 -19.64 21.00 33.81
C ARG A 96 -18.99 19.73 33.28
N SER A 97 -19.79 18.71 32.98
CA SER A 97 -19.31 17.46 32.41
C SER A 97 -18.42 17.81 31.23
N ALA A 98 -17.17 17.36 31.25
CA ALA A 98 -16.21 17.63 30.18
C ALA A 98 -16.82 17.28 28.82
N PHE A 99 -16.60 18.12 27.82
CA PHE A 99 -17.10 17.91 26.47
C PHE A 99 -16.68 16.51 25.99
N GLN A 100 -17.66 15.61 25.82
CA GLN A 100 -17.42 14.32 25.20
C GLN A 100 -17.42 14.53 23.69
N PRO A 101 -16.30 14.25 22.98
CA PRO A 101 -16.29 14.39 21.53
C PRO A 101 -17.37 13.48 20.93
N PRO A 102 -18.14 13.98 19.94
CA PRO A 102 -19.15 13.16 19.29
C PRO A 102 -18.49 11.97 18.60
N SER A 103 -19.20 10.84 18.57
CA SER A 103 -18.80 9.73 17.70
C SER A 103 -18.80 10.20 16.25
N LYS A 104 -17.90 9.63 15.43
CA LYS A 104 -17.86 9.95 14.00
C LYS A 104 -19.21 9.56 13.38
N PRO A 105 -19.89 10.49 12.67
CA PRO A 105 -21.13 10.15 11.99
C PRO A 105 -20.85 9.11 10.89
N VAL A 106 -21.69 8.08 10.82
CA VAL A 106 -21.63 7.08 9.76
C VAL A 106 -22.68 7.44 8.74
N PHE A 107 -22.26 7.94 7.58
CA PHE A 107 -23.14 8.19 6.44
C PHE A 107 -23.30 6.87 5.68
N VAL A 108 -24.53 6.39 5.54
CA VAL A 108 -24.85 5.22 4.71
C VAL A 108 -25.98 5.61 3.80
N ASP A 109 -25.65 5.84 2.53
CA ASP A 109 -26.62 6.06 1.49
C ASP A 109 -27.29 4.72 1.16
N LYS A 110 -28.51 4.52 1.67
CA LYS A 110 -29.23 3.25 1.51
C LYS A 110 -29.56 2.91 0.05
N ALA A 111 -29.48 3.89 -0.86
CA ALA A 111 -29.73 3.72 -2.29
C ALA A 111 -28.60 2.95 -3.02
N THR A 112 -27.36 3.01 -2.51
CA THR A 112 -26.16 2.42 -3.12
C THR A 112 -25.77 1.07 -2.52
N LEU A 113 -26.54 0.55 -1.54
CA LEU A 113 -26.32 -0.73 -0.86
C LEU A 113 -26.38 -1.99 -1.75
N GLY A 114 -26.69 -1.84 -3.04
CA GLY A 114 -27.07 -2.93 -3.94
C GLY A 114 -25.97 -3.94 -4.29
N SER A 115 -24.69 -3.62 -4.12
CA SER A 115 -23.61 -4.54 -4.44
C SER A 115 -22.54 -4.57 -3.35
N GLN A 116 -22.74 -5.37 -2.30
CA GLN A 116 -21.62 -5.73 -1.43
C GLN A 116 -20.60 -6.50 -2.25
N ARG A 117 -19.48 -5.85 -2.53
CA ARG A 117 -18.39 -6.39 -3.32
C ARG A 117 -17.70 -7.52 -2.56
N ARG A 118 -17.65 -8.71 -3.18
CA ARG A 118 -16.87 -9.83 -2.65
C ARG A 118 -15.40 -9.62 -2.98
N PHE A 119 -14.54 -9.66 -1.97
CA PHE A 119 -13.09 -9.64 -2.14
C PHE A 119 -12.49 -10.96 -1.66
N LEU A 120 -11.81 -11.67 -2.56
CA LEU A 120 -10.94 -12.78 -2.23
C LEU A 120 -9.49 -12.37 -2.51
N SER A 121 -8.60 -12.63 -1.55
CA SER A 121 -7.19 -12.28 -1.74
C SER A 121 -6.49 -13.27 -2.69
N PRO A 122 -5.65 -12.81 -3.64
CA PRO A 122 -5.08 -13.67 -4.69
C PRO A 122 -4.28 -14.88 -4.21
N GLU A 123 -3.67 -14.82 -3.03
CA GLU A 123 -2.86 -15.88 -2.46
C GLU A 123 -3.67 -17.12 -2.07
N PHE A 124 -4.99 -17.00 -1.87
CA PHE A 124 -5.85 -18.13 -1.59
C PHE A 124 -6.09 -19.01 -2.83
N ILE A 125 -6.02 -18.42 -4.02
CA ILE A 125 -6.24 -19.13 -5.28
C ILE A 125 -4.98 -19.95 -5.59
N PRO A 126 -5.07 -21.29 -5.63
CA PRO A 126 -3.92 -22.13 -5.95
C PRO A 126 -3.51 -21.96 -7.41
N ARG A 127 -2.24 -22.25 -7.74
CA ARG A 127 -1.83 -22.33 -9.15
C ARG A 127 -2.36 -23.61 -9.78
N ARG A 128 -2.54 -23.60 -11.10
CA ARG A 128 -2.81 -24.81 -11.90
C ARG A 128 -1.69 -25.84 -11.71
N GLN A 129 -1.95 -26.86 -10.89
CA GLN A 129 -1.00 -27.94 -10.56
C GLN A 129 -1.71 -29.25 -10.21
N ARG A 130 -0.95 -30.35 -10.10
CA ARG A 130 -1.47 -31.71 -9.83
C ARG A 130 -1.38 -32.13 -8.36
N THR A 131 -1.22 -31.17 -7.46
CA THR A 131 -1.10 -31.43 -6.02
C THR A 131 -2.47 -31.78 -5.43
N ALA A 132 -2.49 -32.69 -4.44
CA ALA A 132 -3.72 -33.08 -3.78
C ALA A 132 -4.44 -31.87 -3.13
N PRO A 133 -5.77 -31.72 -3.32
CA PRO A 133 -6.54 -30.60 -2.77
C PRO A 133 -6.41 -30.43 -1.26
N PHE A 134 -6.26 -31.54 -0.53
CA PHE A 134 -6.09 -31.56 0.92
C PHE A 134 -4.93 -30.68 1.41
N LYS A 135 -3.83 -30.59 0.65
CA LYS A 135 -2.69 -29.72 0.98
C LYS A 135 -3.13 -28.25 1.07
N PHE A 136 -3.92 -27.79 0.10
CA PHE A 136 -4.39 -26.40 0.07
C PHE A 136 -5.44 -26.13 1.14
N TYR A 137 -6.27 -27.12 1.47
CA TYR A 137 -7.21 -27.01 2.58
C TYR A 137 -6.47 -26.76 3.91
N VAL A 138 -5.48 -27.60 4.24
CA VAL A 138 -4.67 -27.43 5.45
C VAL A 138 -3.93 -26.08 5.45
N GLU A 139 -3.33 -25.70 4.31
CA GLU A 139 -2.65 -24.41 4.16
C GLU A 139 -3.60 -23.21 4.38
N ARG A 140 -4.84 -23.30 3.88
CA ARG A 140 -5.88 -22.26 4.08
C ARG A 140 -6.34 -22.18 5.52
N LEU A 141 -6.47 -23.30 6.23
CA LEU A 141 -6.79 -23.30 7.66
C LEU A 141 -5.75 -22.51 8.45
N ASP A 142 -4.45 -22.74 8.20
CA ASP A 142 -3.36 -22.01 8.86
C ASP A 142 -3.38 -20.51 8.50
N MET A 143 -3.63 -20.17 7.23
CA MET A 143 -3.79 -18.78 6.78
C MET A 143 -4.94 -18.06 7.50
N ILE A 144 -6.09 -18.72 7.65
CA ILE A 144 -7.26 -18.18 8.34
C ILE A 144 -6.95 -17.97 9.82
N GLN A 145 -6.33 -18.97 10.47
CA GLN A 145 -5.91 -18.85 11.88
C GLN A 145 -4.97 -17.65 12.08
N ARG A 146 -4.01 -17.43 11.18
CA ARG A 146 -3.12 -16.28 11.25
C ARG A 146 -3.88 -14.95 11.07
N ARG A 147 -4.85 -14.88 10.15
CA ARG A 147 -5.69 -13.68 9.92
C ARG A 147 -6.58 -13.30 11.09
N LYS A 148 -6.92 -14.24 11.97
CA LYS A 148 -7.61 -13.92 13.24
C LYS A 148 -6.73 -13.15 14.20
N VAL A 149 -5.42 -13.35 14.13
CA VAL A 149 -4.44 -12.66 14.98
C VAL A 149 -4.01 -11.33 14.37
N ILE A 150 -3.77 -11.29 13.05
CA ILE A 150 -3.40 -10.06 12.34
C ILE A 150 -4.46 -9.69 11.30
N ASN A 151 -4.96 -8.45 11.37
CA ASN A 151 -5.86 -7.93 10.35
C ASN A 151 -5.08 -7.65 9.05
N ILE A 152 -5.34 -8.44 8.01
CA ILE A 152 -4.77 -8.23 6.67
C ILE A 152 -5.84 -7.53 5.83
N PRO A 153 -5.69 -6.23 5.53
CA PRO A 153 -6.68 -5.48 4.76
C PRO A 153 -6.68 -5.85 3.28
N GLU A 154 -7.73 -5.45 2.58
CA GLU A 154 -7.77 -5.47 1.11
C GLU A 154 -6.81 -4.43 0.53
N PHE A 155 -5.98 -4.84 -0.43
CA PHE A 155 -5.14 -3.92 -1.20
C PHE A 155 -4.78 -4.50 -2.57
N TYR A 156 -4.40 -3.62 -3.50
CA TYR A 156 -4.04 -3.97 -4.87
C TYR A 156 -2.62 -3.52 -5.21
N VAL A 157 -2.14 -4.00 -6.35
CA VAL A 157 -0.95 -3.42 -6.98
C VAL A 157 -1.26 -1.98 -7.37
N GLY A 158 -0.43 -1.06 -6.91
CA GLY A 158 -0.67 0.38 -6.99
C GLY A 158 -1.12 1.04 -5.69
N SER A 159 -1.62 0.28 -4.72
CA SER A 159 -2.01 0.82 -3.42
C SER A 159 -0.79 1.20 -2.58
N ILE A 160 -0.94 2.23 -1.74
CA ILE A 160 0.11 2.70 -0.81
C ILE A 160 -0.14 2.08 0.56
N LEU A 161 0.86 1.38 1.08
CA LEU A 161 0.79 0.66 2.35
C LEU A 161 1.84 1.20 3.33
N SER A 162 1.51 1.10 4.61
CA SER A 162 2.42 1.23 5.74
C SER A 162 2.49 -0.11 6.44
N VAL A 163 3.67 -0.72 6.50
CA VAL A 163 3.89 -2.01 7.17
C VAL A 163 4.77 -1.81 8.37
N THR A 164 4.30 -2.25 9.53
CA THR A 164 5.05 -2.24 10.78
C THR A 164 5.51 -3.66 11.09
N THR A 165 6.82 -3.83 11.20
CA THR A 165 7.48 -5.11 11.51
C THR A 165 8.28 -5.04 12.80
N ALA A 166 8.39 -6.17 13.49
CA ALA A 166 9.30 -6.34 14.59
C ALA A 166 10.70 -6.67 14.06
N ASP A 167 11.67 -5.80 14.33
CA ASP A 167 13.08 -5.99 13.98
C ASP A 167 13.93 -5.90 15.25
N PRO A 168 14.62 -6.98 15.67
CA PRO A 168 15.46 -6.97 16.88
C PRO A 168 16.57 -5.90 16.88
N TYR A 169 17.04 -5.47 15.71
CA TYR A 169 18.17 -4.54 15.59
C TYR A 169 17.73 -3.08 15.40
N ALA A 170 16.45 -2.84 15.15
CA ALA A 170 15.92 -1.49 14.99
C ALA A 170 15.78 -0.79 16.34
N ASN A 171 15.93 0.54 16.33
CA ASN A 171 15.65 1.38 17.49
C ASN A 171 14.16 1.25 17.84
N GLY A 172 13.85 0.78 19.06
CA GLY A 172 12.47 0.52 19.48
C GLY A 172 11.94 -0.87 19.10
N LYS A 173 12.78 -1.75 18.53
CA LYS A 173 12.47 -3.12 18.09
C LYS A 173 11.37 -3.22 17.03
N THR A 174 10.96 -2.08 16.46
CA THR A 174 9.93 -1.97 15.45
C THR A 174 10.44 -1.12 14.30
N SER A 175 10.08 -1.52 13.09
CA SER A 175 10.44 -0.85 11.84
C SER A 175 9.19 -0.64 11.02
N ARG A 176 8.93 0.63 10.67
CA ARG A 176 7.80 1.05 9.84
C ARG A 176 8.33 1.45 8.47
N PHE A 177 7.73 0.89 7.42
CA PHE A 177 8.05 1.24 6.04
C PHE A 177 6.78 1.60 5.27
N VAL A 178 6.83 2.73 4.57
CA VAL A 178 5.74 3.21 3.70
C VAL A 178 6.18 3.13 2.25
N GLY A 179 5.31 2.61 1.39
CA GLY A 179 5.59 2.56 -0.05
C GLY A 179 4.42 2.06 -0.88
N ILE A 180 4.59 2.11 -2.20
CA ILE A 180 3.63 1.58 -3.16
C ILE A 180 3.85 0.07 -3.35
N CYS A 181 2.78 -0.71 -3.36
CA CYS A 181 2.83 -2.12 -3.71
C CYS A 181 3.04 -2.28 -5.21
N ILE A 182 4.23 -2.74 -5.63
CA ILE A 182 4.58 -2.90 -7.05
C ILE A 182 4.25 -4.27 -7.63
N GLN A 183 4.20 -5.29 -6.77
CA GLN A 183 3.88 -6.66 -7.17
C GLN A 183 3.35 -7.40 -5.96
N ARG A 184 2.32 -8.21 -6.18
CA ARG A 184 1.91 -9.31 -5.29
C ARG A 184 2.31 -10.63 -5.95
N GLY A 185 2.81 -11.55 -5.16
CA GLY A 185 3.30 -12.84 -5.62
C GLY A 185 3.14 -13.90 -4.55
N GLY A 186 3.61 -15.12 -4.85
CA GLY A 186 3.40 -16.26 -3.97
C GLY A 186 1.96 -16.75 -3.93
N ASN A 187 1.76 -17.89 -3.29
CA ASN A 187 0.47 -18.53 -3.06
C ASN A 187 0.51 -19.16 -1.67
N GLY A 188 -0.65 -19.32 -1.03
CA GLY A 188 -0.76 -19.91 0.29
C GLY A 188 -0.04 -19.10 1.38
N LEU A 189 0.67 -19.78 2.29
CA LEU A 189 1.42 -19.13 3.38
C LEU A 189 2.60 -18.28 2.87
N GLY A 190 3.14 -18.61 1.69
CA GLY A 190 4.23 -17.90 1.03
C GLY A 190 3.78 -16.67 0.23
N GLY A 191 2.57 -16.15 0.45
CA GLY A 191 2.09 -14.92 -0.19
C GLY A 191 3.00 -13.74 0.14
N THR A 192 3.54 -13.09 -0.89
CA THR A 192 4.50 -11.99 -0.77
C THR A 192 4.02 -10.75 -1.50
N PHE A 193 4.49 -9.59 -1.08
CA PHE A 193 4.31 -8.33 -1.78
C PHE A 193 5.54 -7.45 -1.64
N ILE A 194 5.83 -6.67 -2.67
CA ILE A 194 7.00 -5.80 -2.69
C ILE A 194 6.53 -4.36 -2.58
N LEU A 195 7.04 -3.66 -1.56
CA LEU A 195 6.86 -2.23 -1.40
C LEU A 195 8.06 -1.48 -1.95
N ARG A 196 7.80 -0.40 -2.68
CA ARG A 196 8.82 0.51 -3.21
C ARG A 196 8.59 1.92 -2.68
N ASN A 197 9.65 2.58 -2.24
CA ASN A 197 9.65 4.02 -1.98
C ASN A 197 11.03 4.62 -2.32
N VAL A 198 11.07 5.91 -2.60
CA VAL A 198 12.32 6.68 -2.74
C VAL A 198 12.46 7.54 -1.49
N ILE A 199 13.44 7.21 -0.65
CA ILE A 199 13.74 7.90 0.60
C ILE A 199 15.09 8.59 0.40
N GLU A 200 15.14 9.91 0.63
CA GLU A 200 16.38 10.70 0.49
C GLU A 200 17.07 10.53 -0.88
N GLY A 201 16.27 10.39 -1.95
CA GLY A 201 16.76 10.18 -3.32
C GLY A 201 17.21 8.74 -3.63
N GLN A 202 17.22 7.83 -2.65
CA GLN A 202 17.56 6.42 -2.83
C GLN A 202 16.30 5.56 -2.96
N GLY A 203 16.23 4.76 -4.02
CA GLY A 203 15.14 3.79 -4.21
C GLY A 203 15.32 2.57 -3.31
N VAL A 204 14.40 2.36 -2.39
CA VAL A 204 14.36 1.22 -1.47
C VAL A 204 13.19 0.32 -1.82
N GLU A 205 13.44 -1.00 -1.84
CA GLU A 205 12.42 -2.01 -2.02
C GLU A 205 12.52 -3.05 -0.93
N ILE A 206 11.37 -3.39 -0.32
CA ILE A 206 11.30 -4.44 0.70
C ILE A 206 10.22 -5.44 0.29
N CYS A 207 10.60 -6.72 0.28
CA CYS A 207 9.69 -7.83 0.06
C CYS A 207 9.17 -8.30 1.43
N TYR A 208 7.86 -8.21 1.63
CA TYR A 208 7.19 -8.70 2.82
C TYR A 208 6.43 -9.98 2.51
N GLU A 209 6.41 -10.90 3.46
CA GLU A 209 5.58 -12.09 3.49
C GLU A 209 4.32 -11.82 4.32
N LEU A 210 3.13 -11.96 3.74
CA LEU A 210 1.85 -11.61 4.37
C LEU A 210 1.64 -12.28 5.73
N TYR A 211 2.05 -13.54 5.85
CA TYR A 211 1.78 -14.38 7.02
C TYR A 211 2.94 -14.43 8.02
N ASN A 212 3.98 -13.62 7.81
CA ASN A 212 5.16 -13.64 8.68
C ASN A 212 4.80 -13.22 10.12
N PRO A 213 5.27 -13.94 11.15
CA PRO A 213 5.00 -13.60 12.54
C PRO A 213 5.62 -12.28 12.99
N ARG A 214 6.63 -11.76 12.28
CA ARG A 214 7.25 -10.46 12.60
C ARG A 214 6.38 -9.27 12.20
N ILE A 215 5.40 -9.44 11.30
CA ILE A 215 4.49 -8.36 10.94
C ILE A 215 3.54 -8.12 12.11
N GLN A 216 3.50 -6.87 12.57
CA GLN A 216 2.60 -6.41 13.63
C GLN A 216 1.32 -5.82 13.04
N GLU A 217 1.46 -4.95 12.03
CA GLU A 217 0.32 -4.25 11.43
C GLU A 217 0.59 -3.96 9.95
N ILE A 218 -0.46 -4.12 9.13
CA ILE A 218 -0.48 -3.69 7.73
C ILE A 218 -1.60 -2.65 7.60
N GLN A 219 -1.23 -1.40 7.39
CA GLN A 219 -2.16 -0.29 7.23
C GLN A 219 -2.19 0.15 5.76
N VAL A 220 -3.39 0.25 5.18
CA VAL A 220 -3.59 0.83 3.85
C VAL A 220 -3.69 2.34 4.00
N LEU A 221 -2.74 3.07 3.42
CA LEU A 221 -2.77 4.53 3.41
C LEU A 221 -3.62 5.06 2.25
N LYS A 222 -3.51 4.43 1.08
CA LYS A 222 -4.31 4.79 -0.09
C LYS A 222 -4.66 3.53 -0.88
N LEU A 223 -5.95 3.23 -0.96
CA LEU A 223 -6.45 2.13 -1.76
C LEU A 223 -6.66 2.62 -3.19
N GLU A 224 -5.82 2.15 -4.12
CA GLU A 224 -5.96 2.43 -5.56
C GLU A 224 -5.49 1.22 -6.38
N LYS A 225 -6.07 1.07 -7.56
CA LYS A 225 -5.59 0.18 -8.62
C LYS A 225 -4.84 0.96 -9.68
N ARG A 226 -3.93 0.29 -10.39
CA ARG A 226 -3.32 0.81 -11.63
C ARG A 226 -3.83 0.02 -12.83
N LEU A 227 -3.48 0.49 -14.03
CA LEU A 227 -3.80 -0.20 -15.28
C LEU A 227 -3.08 -1.55 -15.42
N ASP A 228 -1.93 -1.69 -14.75
CA ASP A 228 -1.08 -2.88 -14.83
C ASP A 228 -1.07 -3.62 -13.48
N ASP A 229 -1.09 -4.95 -13.53
CA ASP A 229 -0.98 -5.83 -12.35
C ASP A 229 0.46 -5.91 -11.81
N ASN A 230 1.44 -5.35 -12.52
CA ASN A 230 2.85 -5.39 -12.12
C ASN A 230 3.56 -4.08 -12.49
N LEU A 231 4.02 -3.36 -11.47
CA LEU A 231 4.66 -2.04 -11.58
C LEU A 231 6.18 -2.10 -11.47
N MET A 232 6.81 -3.23 -11.78
CA MET A 232 8.27 -3.40 -11.76
C MET A 232 9.02 -2.41 -12.66
N TYR A 233 8.34 -1.80 -13.63
CA TYR A 233 8.89 -0.75 -14.49
C TYR A 233 9.17 0.56 -13.73
N LEU A 234 8.63 0.75 -12.52
CA LEU A 234 8.92 1.92 -11.67
C LEU A 234 10.40 2.05 -11.25
N ARG A 235 11.19 0.98 -11.40
CA ARG A 235 12.66 1.02 -11.23
C ARG A 235 13.35 1.88 -12.29
N ASP A 236 12.84 1.81 -13.51
CA ASP A 236 13.36 2.53 -14.68
C ASP A 236 12.59 3.84 -14.96
N ALA A 237 11.54 4.12 -14.18
CA ALA A 237 10.76 5.36 -14.26
C ALA A 237 11.46 6.53 -13.56
N LEU A 238 10.95 7.74 -13.80
CA LEU A 238 11.38 8.93 -13.04
C LEU A 238 11.06 8.76 -11.53
N PRO A 239 11.96 9.21 -10.62
CA PRO A 239 11.78 9.02 -9.17
C PRO A 239 10.47 9.57 -8.61
N GLN A 240 9.94 10.64 -9.20
CA GLN A 240 8.69 11.29 -8.78
C GLN A 240 7.49 10.34 -8.68
N TYR A 241 7.43 9.28 -9.51
CA TYR A 241 6.33 8.31 -9.49
C TYR A 241 6.48 7.23 -8.41
N SER A 242 7.64 7.16 -7.76
CA SER A 242 7.96 6.20 -6.69
C SER A 242 8.22 6.88 -5.35
N THR A 243 8.16 8.21 -5.28
CA THR A 243 8.43 8.98 -4.07
C THR A 243 7.12 9.22 -3.33
N PHE A 244 7.01 8.70 -2.10
CA PHE A 244 5.85 8.88 -1.24
C PHE A 244 6.30 9.38 0.13
N ASP A 245 5.49 10.25 0.72
CA ASP A 245 5.72 10.75 2.07
C ASP A 245 5.55 9.64 3.10
N VAL A 246 6.51 9.52 4.02
CA VAL A 246 6.54 8.49 5.06
C VAL A 246 5.44 8.76 6.11
N ASP A 247 5.12 10.03 6.33
CA ASP A 247 4.12 10.47 7.32
C ASP A 247 2.73 10.69 6.71
N MET A 248 2.49 10.16 5.50
CA MET A 248 1.20 10.24 4.83
C MET A 248 0.08 9.64 5.70
N LYS A 249 -1.01 10.39 5.84
CA LYS A 249 -2.21 9.94 6.58
C LYS A 249 -3.08 9.04 5.69
N PRO A 250 -3.78 8.05 6.27
CA PRO A 250 -4.72 7.21 5.53
C PRO A 250 -5.86 8.02 4.92
N VAL A 251 -6.10 7.83 3.63
CA VAL A 251 -7.25 8.35 2.89
C VAL A 251 -8.40 7.38 3.08
N HIS A 252 -9.52 7.87 3.61
CA HIS A 252 -10.71 7.05 3.79
C HIS A 252 -11.40 6.80 2.43
N VAL A 253 -11.71 5.53 2.16
CA VAL A 253 -12.55 5.11 1.04
C VAL A 253 -13.78 4.44 1.65
N GLU A 254 -14.95 4.77 1.15
CA GLU A 254 -16.20 4.16 1.63
C GLU A 254 -16.26 2.68 1.20
N ALA A 255 -16.74 1.82 2.09
CA ALA A 255 -16.69 0.37 1.85
C ALA A 255 -17.59 -0.11 0.70
N TYR A 256 -18.55 0.72 0.27
CA TYR A 256 -19.51 0.39 -0.79
C TYR A 256 -19.08 0.88 -2.18
N GLU A 257 -18.03 1.70 -2.25
CA GLU A 257 -17.53 2.22 -3.52
C GLU A 257 -16.59 1.22 -4.19
N ASP A 258 -16.63 1.19 -5.53
CA ASP A 258 -15.65 0.46 -6.30
C ASP A 258 -14.25 1.05 -6.11
N VAL A 259 -13.25 0.17 -6.07
CA VAL A 259 -11.86 0.59 -5.87
C VAL A 259 -11.42 1.49 -7.03
N PRO A 260 -10.97 2.74 -6.75
CA PRO A 260 -10.63 3.68 -7.81
C PRO A 260 -9.41 3.21 -8.61
N VAL A 261 -9.51 3.29 -9.94
CA VAL A 261 -8.43 2.95 -10.87
C VAL A 261 -7.71 4.22 -11.31
N ASN A 262 -6.44 4.34 -10.95
CA ASN A 262 -5.58 5.44 -11.35
C ASN A 262 -4.99 5.18 -12.74
N THR A 263 -5.43 5.97 -13.73
CA THR A 263 -5.05 5.87 -15.15
C THR A 263 -3.78 6.63 -15.52
N LEU A 264 -3.06 7.17 -14.52
CA LEU A 264 -1.82 7.94 -14.72
C LEU A 264 -0.78 7.12 -15.49
N LYS A 265 -0.26 7.70 -16.58
CA LYS A 265 0.85 7.14 -17.36
C LYS A 265 2.19 7.68 -16.88
N VAL A 266 3.15 6.77 -16.76
CA VAL A 266 4.48 7.02 -16.21
C VAL A 266 5.46 7.33 -17.33
N ARG A 267 6.32 8.34 -17.10
CA ARG A 267 7.46 8.66 -17.95
C ARG A 267 8.72 7.91 -17.49
N MET A 268 9.43 7.33 -18.45
CA MET A 268 10.62 6.51 -18.22
C MET A 268 11.90 7.36 -18.25
N LYS A 269 12.97 6.86 -17.60
CA LYS A 269 14.32 7.38 -17.78
C LYS A 269 14.81 7.13 -19.21
N PRO A 270 15.87 7.81 -19.68
CA PRO A 270 16.54 7.40 -20.91
C PRO A 270 17.07 5.95 -20.80
N LYS A 271 17.16 5.24 -21.93
CA LYS A 271 17.75 3.90 -21.99
C LYS A 271 19.24 3.95 -21.57
N PRO A 272 19.83 2.86 -21.03
CA PRO A 272 19.28 1.50 -20.91
C PRO A 272 18.36 1.29 -19.69
N TRP A 273 17.35 0.44 -19.86
CA TRP A 273 16.43 0.00 -18.80
C TRP A 273 16.76 -1.41 -18.32
N SER A 274 16.29 -1.76 -17.13
CA SER A 274 16.45 -3.11 -16.56
C SER A 274 15.80 -4.21 -17.42
N LYS A 275 14.68 -3.90 -18.08
CA LYS A 275 13.97 -4.81 -18.99
C LYS A 275 13.49 -4.08 -20.23
N ARG A 276 13.18 -4.86 -21.27
CA ARG A 276 12.61 -4.37 -22.53
C ARG A 276 11.09 -4.24 -22.42
N TRP A 277 10.65 -3.25 -21.63
CA TRP A 277 9.24 -2.98 -21.32
C TRP A 277 8.38 -2.70 -22.55
N GLU A 278 8.97 -2.23 -23.65
CA GLU A 278 8.30 -1.97 -24.92
C GLU A 278 7.73 -3.23 -25.59
N ARG A 279 8.09 -4.43 -25.11
CA ARG A 279 7.71 -5.69 -25.74
C ARG A 279 6.28 -6.11 -25.40
N PRO A 280 5.49 -6.59 -26.38
CA PRO A 280 4.11 -7.07 -26.16
C PRO A 280 3.97 -8.16 -25.09
N LYS A 281 5.03 -8.92 -24.80
CA LYS A 281 5.04 -9.95 -23.75
C LYS A 281 4.60 -9.42 -22.38
N TYR A 282 4.93 -8.17 -22.06
CA TYR A 282 4.61 -7.59 -20.75
C TYR A 282 3.20 -6.97 -20.69
N ASN A 283 2.59 -6.67 -21.84
CA ASN A 283 1.26 -6.07 -21.95
C ASN A 283 1.04 -4.83 -21.04
N ILE A 284 2.04 -3.93 -20.99
CA ILE A 284 2.00 -2.75 -20.11
C ILE A 284 1.25 -1.61 -20.79
N GLN A 285 0.26 -1.05 -20.09
CA GLN A 285 -0.57 0.08 -20.51
C GLN A 285 -0.20 1.38 -19.78
N GLY A 286 0.42 1.27 -18.59
CA GLY A 286 0.76 2.41 -17.73
C GLY A 286 2.02 3.19 -18.13
N ILE A 287 2.71 2.84 -19.21
CA ILE A 287 3.93 3.55 -19.68
C ILE A 287 3.59 4.48 -20.85
N GLN A 288 4.06 5.72 -20.78
CA GLN A 288 4.11 6.62 -21.94
C GLN A 288 5.44 6.39 -22.68
N PHE A 289 5.42 5.59 -23.75
CA PHE A 289 6.60 5.33 -24.56
C PHE A 289 6.92 6.52 -25.48
N GLU A 290 7.92 7.32 -25.10
CA GLU A 290 8.51 8.36 -25.95
C GLU A 290 9.63 7.76 -26.82
N LEU A 291 9.30 6.72 -27.59
CA LEU A 291 10.25 6.00 -28.44
C LEU A 291 10.02 6.31 -29.94
N PRO A 292 11.08 6.32 -30.76
CA PRO A 292 10.94 6.37 -32.21
C PRO A 292 10.06 5.23 -32.74
N LYS A 293 9.28 5.51 -33.80
CA LYS A 293 8.37 4.55 -34.43
C LYS A 293 9.07 3.24 -34.83
N GLU A 294 10.29 3.35 -35.37
CA GLU A 294 11.12 2.19 -35.75
C GLU A 294 11.32 1.20 -34.59
N LYS A 295 11.61 1.70 -33.38
CA LYS A 295 11.80 0.84 -32.19
C LYS A 295 10.50 0.19 -31.75
N MET A 296 9.38 0.87 -31.91
CA MET A 296 8.05 0.30 -31.62
C MET A 296 7.68 -0.79 -32.62
N GLU A 297 8.01 -0.61 -33.90
CA GLU A 297 7.83 -1.64 -34.94
C GLU A 297 8.71 -2.86 -34.68
N GLU A 298 9.97 -2.67 -34.29
CA GLU A 298 10.86 -3.76 -33.88
C GLU A 298 10.30 -4.55 -32.69
N ALA A 299 9.75 -3.85 -31.69
CA ALA A 299 9.12 -4.50 -30.54
C ALA A 299 7.87 -5.29 -30.96
N LYS A 300 7.09 -4.77 -31.92
CA LYS A 300 5.89 -5.45 -32.45
C LYS A 300 6.22 -6.76 -33.15
N LYS A 301 7.41 -6.92 -33.74
CA LYS A 301 7.86 -8.21 -34.33
C LYS A 301 7.88 -9.36 -33.33
N TRP A 302 7.94 -9.07 -32.03
CA TRP A 302 7.92 -10.07 -30.95
C TRP A 302 6.51 -10.37 -30.43
N SER A 303 5.48 -9.80 -31.04
CA SER A 303 4.07 -10.09 -30.69
C SER A 303 3.72 -11.54 -30.97
N LYS A 304 2.82 -12.08 -30.14
CA LYS A 304 2.27 -13.43 -30.29
C LYS A 304 0.74 -13.32 -30.31
N PRO A 305 0.14 -12.91 -31.44
CA PRO A 305 -1.29 -12.60 -31.51
C PRO A 305 -2.19 -13.80 -31.24
N TRP A 306 -1.69 -15.04 -31.33
CA TRP A 306 -2.45 -16.25 -31.00
C TRP A 306 -2.61 -16.51 -29.50
N VAL A 307 -1.80 -15.87 -28.63
CA VAL A 307 -1.81 -16.15 -27.18
C VAL A 307 -3.14 -15.80 -26.49
N PRO A 308 -3.79 -14.65 -26.78
CA PRO A 308 -5.10 -14.34 -26.19
C PRO A 308 -6.24 -15.27 -26.64
N PHE A 309 -6.05 -16.02 -27.73
CA PHE A 309 -7.05 -16.97 -28.26
C PHE A 309 -6.74 -18.43 -27.86
N ASP A 310 -5.70 -18.66 -27.07
CA ASP A 310 -5.31 -19.99 -26.59
C ASP A 310 -6.14 -20.38 -25.36
N MET A 311 -7.36 -20.88 -25.61
CA MET A 311 -8.33 -21.25 -24.57
C MET A 311 -7.81 -22.35 -23.63
N LEU A 312 -6.88 -23.22 -24.07
CA LEU A 312 -6.32 -24.28 -23.22
C LEU A 312 -5.38 -23.73 -22.13
N ARG A 313 -4.87 -22.52 -22.33
CA ARG A 313 -4.00 -21.84 -21.36
C ARG A 313 -4.79 -21.18 -20.24
N GLU A 314 -6.05 -20.85 -20.48
CA GLU A 314 -6.92 -20.22 -19.49
C GLU A 314 -7.06 -21.13 -18.25
N TYR A 315 -7.16 -20.49 -17.09
CA TYR A 315 -7.32 -21.18 -15.81
C TYR A 315 -8.61 -20.69 -15.18
N ASP A 316 -9.70 -21.39 -15.49
CA ASP A 316 -11.00 -21.13 -14.89
C ASP A 316 -10.96 -21.49 -13.40
N THR A 317 -11.20 -20.48 -12.58
CA THR A 317 -11.12 -20.52 -11.12
C THR A 317 -12.45 -20.18 -10.48
N SER A 318 -13.51 -19.95 -11.26
CA SER A 318 -14.84 -19.54 -10.76
C SER A 318 -15.37 -20.44 -9.64
N GLN A 319 -15.47 -21.74 -9.89
CA GLN A 319 -15.92 -22.73 -8.89
C GLN A 319 -15.01 -22.78 -7.67
N LEU A 320 -13.69 -22.75 -7.88
CA LEU A 320 -12.71 -22.77 -6.80
C LEU A 320 -12.79 -21.50 -5.93
N GLU A 321 -12.98 -20.33 -6.54
CA GLU A 321 -13.12 -19.06 -5.82
C GLU A 321 -14.36 -19.04 -4.95
N GLU A 322 -15.49 -19.58 -5.43
CA GLU A 322 -16.73 -19.70 -4.66
C GLU A 322 -16.55 -20.61 -3.44
N GLU A 323 -16.03 -21.84 -3.63
CA GLU A 323 -15.73 -22.78 -2.56
C GLU A 323 -14.78 -22.20 -1.51
N ILE A 324 -13.69 -21.55 -1.97
CA ILE A 324 -12.70 -20.94 -1.09
C ILE A 324 -13.30 -19.77 -0.31
N TRP A 325 -14.14 -18.96 -0.96
CA TRP A 325 -14.75 -17.79 -0.34
C TRP A 325 -15.70 -18.18 0.80
N GLU A 326 -16.50 -19.23 0.60
CA GLU A 326 -17.36 -19.78 1.65
C GLU A 326 -16.52 -20.29 2.83
N GLU A 327 -15.50 -21.11 2.56
CA GLU A 327 -14.61 -21.65 3.59
C GLU A 327 -13.91 -20.55 4.40
N VAL A 328 -13.37 -19.53 3.72
CA VAL A 328 -12.66 -18.41 4.38
C VAL A 328 -13.62 -17.60 5.25
N ASN A 329 -14.82 -17.30 4.75
CA ASN A 329 -15.80 -16.54 5.50
C ASN A 329 -16.35 -17.29 6.71
N GLU A 330 -16.62 -18.59 6.58
CA GLU A 330 -16.98 -19.43 7.72
C GLU A 330 -15.84 -19.51 8.74
N GLY A 331 -14.60 -19.63 8.25
CA GLY A 331 -13.40 -19.65 9.07
C GLY A 331 -13.20 -18.37 9.87
N LEU A 332 -13.46 -17.20 9.28
CA LEU A 332 -13.33 -15.89 9.93
C LEU A 332 -14.49 -15.53 10.87
N LYS A 333 -15.69 -16.10 10.67
CA LYS A 333 -16.87 -15.86 11.53
C LYS A 333 -16.76 -16.51 12.91
N LYS A 334 -16.01 -17.61 13.03
CA LYS A 334 -15.83 -18.38 14.28
C LYS A 334 -14.73 -17.80 15.15
#